data_AF-A0A0T7ANV4-F1
#
_entry.id   AF-A0A0T7ANV4-F1
#
_cell.length_a   1.000
_cell.length_b   1.000
_cell.length_c   1.000
_cell.angle_alpha   90.00
_cell.angle_beta   90.00
_cell.angle_gamma   90.00
#
_symmetry.space_group_name_H-M   'P 1'
#
loop_
_entity.id
_entity.type
_entity.pdbx_description
1 polymer ?
#
loop_
_entity_poly.entity_id
_entity_poly.type
_entity_poly.pdbx_seq_one_letter_code
_entity_poly.pdbx_strand_id
1 'polypeptide(L)'
;MKMKHLWSLALVGLFAFTSCSNENEVIEQQQQDEQTTENITAFVSDDTSADSKAATRTMGVYTGSSIKFYWTSGDKLWIKSSTLKQSVKDDIAERIAVDGNGRTDMAKFYFQGVYSEPTYLLRYTGNGNNLSDKVTIKTLQSQQYPNNAKHLGTDGDCGTATAHRQGDGSYKFMLDHKAAYLTFIPYYSRHLDPTFTPGFASSVKVTQVKVSADQPLCGTYEFDDTGIKLTTATSTSKSVTLTLNGGGTNGFPIPTAADYRVNAAIMVIAPGSYTNFTVEYTLHDQKTKVTGTVKKNYGNITCHVGKNKKIAPDLDVTDYSNTKWTMWDAKQSYWQGHERTQARVDGETGINYPTLSSDPRWHSTSSSEATNLCAHCPNANEMCWYISNGDAHWDETKIWTVWGHLYHGGMWFLKKAYISSFNSAKWWDQRDWRVTNGMGQQLNMSNRITTTPIAVSEQHKYFYLPAIENMDRGNWAPVGVYGTYWTSTPIKGDNGFAYSLVFAKNLLVVQPRWRFEGDVFRAFE
;
A
#
# COMPACT_ATOMS: atom_id res chain seq x y z
N MET A 1 -37.85 51.22 13.63
CA MET A 1 -36.46 51.72 13.55
C MET A 1 -35.57 50.53 13.21
N LYS A 2 -35.09 50.45 11.97
CA LYS A 2 -34.27 49.34 11.46
C LYS A 2 -32.81 49.74 11.62
N MET A 3 -31.98 48.91 12.25
CA MET A 3 -30.53 48.99 12.13
C MET A 3 -30.00 47.67 11.57
N LYS A 4 -29.34 47.80 10.42
CA LYS A 4 -28.73 46.76 9.62
C LYS A 4 -27.31 46.52 10.16
N HIS A 5 -26.90 45.26 10.29
CA HIS A 5 -25.51 44.89 10.12
C HIS A 5 -25.43 43.71 9.15
N LEU A 6 -24.82 44.00 7.99
CA LEU A 6 -24.26 43.02 7.07
C LEU A 6 -23.09 42.31 7.77
N TRP A 7 -22.79 41.07 7.35
CA TRP A 7 -21.46 40.65 6.91
C TRP A 7 -21.57 39.35 6.09
N SER A 8 -21.39 39.53 4.78
CA SER A 8 -20.61 38.74 3.82
C SER A 8 -20.61 37.20 3.90
N LEU A 9 -21.44 36.56 3.07
CA LEU A 9 -21.25 35.18 2.60
C LEU A 9 -20.35 35.20 1.35
N ALA A 10 -19.26 34.45 1.38
CA ALA A 10 -18.38 34.24 0.23
C ALA A 10 -19.06 33.33 -0.80
N LEU A 11 -19.24 33.84 -2.01
CA LEU A 11 -19.84 33.17 -3.17
C LEU A 11 -18.75 32.36 -3.90
N VAL A 12 -18.89 31.04 -3.94
CA VAL A 12 -18.05 30.18 -4.80
C VAL A 12 -18.54 30.32 -6.24
N GLY A 13 -17.68 30.87 -7.10
CA GLY A 13 -17.95 31.11 -8.51
C GLY A 13 -18.08 29.82 -9.31
N LEU A 14 -19.25 29.63 -9.91
CA LEU A 14 -19.47 28.72 -11.02
C LEU A 14 -18.93 29.38 -12.29
N PHE A 15 -17.89 28.82 -12.90
CA PHE A 15 -17.46 29.21 -14.25
C PHE A 15 -18.38 28.57 -15.28
N ALA A 16 -19.41 29.30 -15.71
CA ALA A 16 -20.08 29.05 -16.98
C ALA A 16 -19.38 29.90 -18.06
N PHE A 17 -18.65 29.26 -18.97
CA PHE A 17 -18.18 29.95 -20.16
C PHE A 17 -19.34 30.03 -21.16
N THR A 18 -19.96 31.21 -21.22
CA THR A 18 -20.69 31.69 -22.39
C THR A 18 -19.67 32.09 -23.46
N SER A 19 -19.62 31.38 -24.58
CA SER A 19 -18.88 31.84 -25.77
C SER A 19 -19.87 32.51 -26.71
N CYS A 20 -19.70 33.83 -26.84
CA CYS A 20 -20.34 34.63 -27.87
C CYS A 20 -19.74 34.31 -29.24
N SER A 21 -20.63 34.20 -30.23
CA SER A 21 -20.33 34.26 -31.65
C SER A 21 -19.42 35.43 -31.99
N ASN A 22 -18.35 35.16 -32.71
CA ASN A 22 -17.82 36.05 -33.72
C ASN A 22 -17.44 35.19 -34.92
N GLU A 23 -18.09 35.50 -36.03
CA GLU A 23 -17.80 34.99 -37.37
C GLU A 23 -16.39 35.43 -37.75
N ASN A 24 -15.53 34.48 -38.08
CA ASN A 24 -14.51 34.69 -39.08
C ASN A 24 -14.19 33.35 -39.74
N GLU A 25 -14.41 33.33 -41.04
CA GLU A 25 -14.29 32.19 -41.93
C GLU A 25 -12.86 31.64 -41.93
N VAL A 26 -12.70 30.42 -41.44
CA VAL A 26 -11.68 29.49 -41.91
C VAL A 26 -12.41 28.21 -42.27
N ILE A 27 -12.38 27.88 -43.56
CA ILE A 27 -12.98 26.70 -44.15
C ILE A 27 -12.23 25.48 -43.62
N GLU A 28 -12.71 24.89 -42.53
CA GLU A 28 -12.50 23.47 -42.26
C GLU A 28 -13.78 22.75 -42.68
N GLN A 29 -13.75 22.19 -43.89
CA GLN A 29 -14.67 21.15 -44.29
C GLN A 29 -14.45 19.94 -43.37
N GLN A 30 -15.13 19.90 -42.22
CA GLN A 30 -15.53 18.62 -41.64
C GLN A 30 -16.58 18.01 -42.57
N GLN A 31 -16.10 17.36 -43.63
CA GLN A 31 -16.86 16.28 -44.25
C GLN A 31 -16.94 15.16 -43.22
N GLN A 32 -18.00 15.21 -42.41
CA GLN A 32 -18.61 14.03 -41.87
C GLN A 32 -19.22 13.29 -43.07
N ASP A 33 -18.36 12.57 -43.81
CA ASP A 33 -18.81 11.67 -44.86
C ASP A 33 -19.80 10.70 -44.21
N GLU A 34 -21.03 10.68 -44.73
CA GLU A 34 -21.89 9.52 -44.60
C GLU A 34 -21.07 8.32 -45.08
N GLN A 35 -20.51 7.55 -44.15
CA GLN A 35 -19.75 6.35 -44.48
C GLN A 35 -20.69 5.39 -45.22
N THR A 36 -20.57 5.39 -46.54
CA THR A 36 -21.23 4.45 -47.41
C THR A 36 -20.85 3.04 -46.96
N THR A 37 -21.86 2.22 -46.66
CA THR A 37 -21.70 0.82 -46.22
C THR A 37 -21.26 -0.12 -47.35
N GLU A 38 -20.98 0.43 -48.53
CA GLU A 38 -20.48 -0.31 -49.68
C GLU A 38 -18.99 -0.68 -49.48
N ASN A 39 -18.67 -1.95 -49.73
CA ASN A 39 -17.31 -2.48 -49.70
C ASN A 39 -16.59 -2.44 -48.34
N ILE A 40 -17.24 -2.87 -47.25
CA ILE A 40 -16.57 -3.14 -45.96
C ILE A 40 -16.29 -4.64 -45.78
N THR A 41 -15.13 -4.98 -45.20
CA THR A 41 -14.79 -6.38 -44.87
C THR A 41 -14.66 -6.55 -43.37
N ALA A 42 -15.25 -7.63 -42.84
CA ALA A 42 -15.27 -7.95 -41.42
C ALA A 42 -14.07 -8.81 -40.99
N PHE A 43 -13.43 -8.39 -39.89
CA PHE A 43 -12.37 -9.11 -39.19
C PHE A 43 -12.89 -9.45 -37.80
N VAL A 44 -13.05 -10.74 -37.52
CA VAL A 44 -13.70 -11.29 -36.33
C VAL A 44 -12.62 -11.84 -35.42
N SER A 45 -12.58 -11.39 -34.17
CA SER A 45 -11.72 -12.03 -33.17
C SER A 45 -12.24 -13.43 -32.90
N ASP A 46 -11.41 -14.46 -33.09
CA ASP A 46 -11.74 -15.84 -32.73
C ASP A 46 -10.98 -16.24 -31.48
N ASP A 47 -11.72 -16.65 -30.45
CA ASP A 47 -11.16 -17.12 -29.18
C ASP A 47 -11.90 -18.37 -28.68
N THR A 48 -12.36 -19.20 -29.61
CA THR A 48 -13.13 -20.43 -29.31
C THR A 48 -12.29 -21.57 -28.73
N SER A 49 -10.97 -21.41 -28.59
CA SER A 49 -10.15 -22.41 -27.88
C SER A 49 -10.15 -22.15 -26.37
N ALA A 50 -10.91 -22.97 -25.64
CA ALA A 50 -10.83 -23.06 -24.18
C ALA A 50 -9.40 -23.40 -23.64
N ASP A 51 -8.45 -23.72 -24.54
CA ASP A 51 -7.07 -24.09 -24.26
C ASP A 51 -5.99 -23.05 -24.70
N SER A 52 -6.36 -21.91 -25.31
CA SER A 52 -5.34 -20.91 -25.71
C SER A 52 -4.87 -20.09 -24.51
N LYS A 53 -3.59 -20.22 -24.16
CA LYS A 53 -2.89 -19.40 -23.14
C LYS A 53 -2.64 -17.94 -23.58
N ALA A 54 -3.39 -17.44 -24.57
CA ALA A 54 -3.34 -16.07 -25.07
C ALA A 54 -4.72 -15.73 -25.68
N ALA A 55 -5.54 -15.00 -24.92
CA ALA A 55 -6.81 -14.43 -25.37
C ALA A 55 -6.56 -13.04 -25.97
N THR A 56 -7.41 -12.58 -26.88
CA THR A 56 -7.05 -11.60 -27.93
C THR A 56 -7.37 -10.12 -27.66
N ARG A 57 -7.36 -9.62 -26.41
CA ARG A 57 -8.34 -8.59 -26.00
C ARG A 57 -7.75 -7.58 -24.96
N THR A 58 -8.45 -6.58 -24.43
CA THR A 58 -7.81 -5.33 -23.90
C THR A 58 -8.08 -4.97 -22.43
N MET A 59 -9.06 -5.61 -21.78
CA MET A 59 -9.35 -5.55 -20.34
C MET A 59 -8.99 -6.89 -19.69
N GLY A 60 -8.22 -6.90 -18.59
CA GLY A 60 -7.75 -8.14 -17.96
C GLY A 60 -8.57 -8.57 -16.73
N VAL A 61 -8.93 -9.85 -16.66
CA VAL A 61 -9.39 -10.54 -15.43
C VAL A 61 -8.42 -11.65 -15.12
N TYR A 62 -7.84 -11.65 -13.94
CA TYR A 62 -7.05 -12.78 -13.48
C TYR A 62 -7.95 -13.96 -13.09
N THR A 63 -7.67 -15.13 -13.66
CA THR A 63 -8.45 -16.37 -13.48
C THR A 63 -7.91 -17.26 -12.36
N GLY A 64 -6.86 -16.83 -11.67
CA GLY A 64 -6.10 -17.65 -10.72
C GLY A 64 -4.82 -18.26 -11.30
N SER A 65 -4.68 -18.28 -12.64
CA SER A 65 -3.48 -18.78 -13.34
C SER A 65 -2.99 -17.81 -14.42
N SER A 66 -3.89 -17.23 -15.21
CA SER A 66 -3.59 -16.31 -16.31
C SER A 66 -4.50 -15.08 -16.28
N ILE A 67 -4.21 -14.10 -17.12
CA ILE A 67 -5.12 -12.99 -17.40
C ILE A 67 -5.97 -13.40 -18.60
N LYS A 68 -7.29 -13.46 -18.41
CA LYS A 68 -8.26 -13.52 -19.51
C LYS A 68 -8.56 -12.09 -19.93
N PHE A 69 -8.33 -11.79 -21.19
CA PHE A 69 -8.56 -10.46 -21.73
C PHE A 69 -10.01 -10.32 -22.25
N TYR A 70 -10.51 -9.09 -22.47
CA TYR A 70 -11.83 -8.77 -23.07
C TYR A 70 -11.80 -7.47 -23.89
N TRP A 71 -12.57 -7.38 -24.98
CA TRP A 71 -12.66 -6.14 -25.76
C TRP A 71 -13.53 -5.12 -25.02
N THR A 72 -13.19 -3.85 -25.18
CA THR A 72 -13.88 -2.72 -24.55
C THR A 72 -14.16 -1.61 -25.56
N SER A 73 -15.15 -0.78 -25.24
CA SER A 73 -15.50 0.37 -26.07
C SER A 73 -14.27 1.22 -26.39
N GLY A 74 -14.11 1.61 -27.65
CA GLY A 74 -13.00 2.43 -28.12
C GLY A 74 -11.77 1.64 -28.61
N ASP A 75 -11.75 0.31 -28.48
CA ASP A 75 -10.70 -0.49 -29.10
C ASP A 75 -10.76 -0.38 -30.63
N LYS A 76 -9.59 -0.27 -31.26
CA LYS A 76 -9.43 -0.19 -32.71
C LYS A 76 -8.28 -1.08 -33.15
N LEU A 77 -8.38 -1.58 -34.38
CA LEU A 77 -7.32 -2.36 -35.00
C LEU A 77 -6.76 -1.64 -36.22
N TRP A 78 -5.51 -1.94 -36.53
CA TRP A 78 -4.86 -1.52 -37.76
C TRP A 78 -4.63 -2.74 -38.64
N ILE A 79 -4.96 -2.64 -39.92
CA ILE A 79 -4.63 -3.65 -40.92
C ILE A 79 -3.44 -3.20 -41.75
N LYS A 80 -2.46 -4.09 -41.93
CA LYS A 80 -1.34 -3.87 -42.84
C LYS A 80 -1.70 -4.40 -44.23
N SER A 81 -1.88 -3.46 -45.16
CA SER A 81 -2.00 -3.71 -46.59
C SER A 81 -0.80 -3.08 -47.31
N SER A 82 -1.01 -2.14 -48.24
CA SER A 82 0.05 -1.25 -48.77
C SER A 82 0.46 -0.18 -47.76
N THR A 83 -0.49 0.28 -46.94
CA THR A 83 -0.31 1.15 -45.78
C THR A 83 -1.09 0.60 -44.59
N LEU A 84 -0.82 1.13 -43.38
CA LEU A 84 -1.62 0.82 -42.19
C LEU A 84 -2.93 1.62 -42.23
N LYS A 85 -4.06 0.92 -42.11
CA LYS A 85 -5.40 1.52 -42.09
C LYS A 85 -6.12 1.11 -40.82
N GLN A 86 -6.80 2.05 -40.16
CA GLN A 86 -7.57 1.76 -38.95
C GLN A 86 -8.95 1.19 -39.29
N SER A 87 -9.50 0.37 -38.40
CA SER A 87 -10.90 -0.09 -38.46
C SER A 87 -11.86 1.10 -38.38
N VAL A 88 -12.80 1.17 -39.31
CA VAL A 88 -13.77 2.28 -39.42
C VAL A 88 -15.01 2.06 -38.55
N LYS A 89 -15.34 0.80 -38.27
CA LYS A 89 -16.48 0.39 -37.44
C LYS A 89 -16.15 -0.86 -36.63
N ASP A 90 -16.85 -1.04 -35.52
CA ASP A 90 -16.82 -2.26 -34.72
C ASP A 90 -18.24 -2.60 -34.19
N ASP A 91 -18.42 -3.81 -33.65
CA ASP A 91 -19.67 -4.24 -33.00
C ASP A 91 -19.55 -4.33 -31.46
N ILE A 92 -18.53 -3.72 -30.86
CA ILE A 92 -18.20 -3.89 -29.44
C ILE A 92 -19.33 -3.35 -28.55
N ALA A 93 -19.82 -2.13 -28.83
CA ALA A 93 -20.88 -1.51 -28.03
C ALA A 93 -22.19 -2.32 -28.07
N GLU A 94 -22.55 -2.85 -29.24
CA GLU A 94 -23.72 -3.71 -29.42
C GLU A 94 -23.61 -4.98 -28.59
N ARG A 95 -22.44 -5.63 -28.59
CA ARG A 95 -22.19 -6.84 -27.78
C ARG A 95 -22.20 -6.56 -26.28
N ILE A 96 -21.59 -5.45 -25.86
CA ILE A 96 -21.58 -5.03 -24.45
C ILE A 96 -23.02 -4.79 -23.94
N ALA A 97 -23.92 -4.24 -24.78
CA ALA A 97 -25.30 -3.99 -24.40
C ALA A 97 -26.09 -5.28 -24.10
N VAL A 98 -25.68 -6.42 -24.66
CA VAL A 98 -26.29 -7.74 -24.38
C VAL A 98 -25.89 -8.25 -22.99
N ASP A 99 -24.60 -8.14 -22.64
CA ASP A 99 -24.05 -8.74 -21.41
C ASP A 99 -24.06 -7.79 -20.19
N GLY A 100 -24.19 -6.48 -20.41
CA GLY A 100 -24.32 -5.45 -19.37
C GLY A 100 -23.08 -5.24 -18.47
N ASN A 101 -21.97 -5.94 -18.72
CA ASN A 101 -20.78 -5.95 -17.85
C ASN A 101 -19.65 -5.03 -18.35
N GLY A 102 -19.89 -4.25 -19.41
CA GLY A 102 -18.94 -3.27 -19.95
C GLY A 102 -17.81 -3.86 -20.81
N ARG A 103 -17.90 -5.13 -21.23
CA ARG A 103 -16.88 -5.85 -22.00
C ARG A 103 -17.49 -6.94 -22.89
N THR A 104 -16.74 -7.47 -23.84
CA THR A 104 -17.15 -8.62 -24.69
C THR A 104 -16.00 -9.59 -24.97
N ASP A 105 -16.31 -10.88 -25.06
CA ASP A 105 -15.35 -11.96 -25.38
C ASP A 105 -14.97 -11.99 -26.87
N MET A 106 -15.79 -11.37 -27.73
CA MET A 106 -15.56 -11.31 -29.18
C MET A 106 -15.89 -9.92 -29.71
N ALA A 107 -15.26 -9.52 -30.80
CA ALA A 107 -15.57 -8.31 -31.54
C ALA A 107 -15.38 -8.53 -33.04
N LYS A 108 -16.18 -7.83 -33.84
CA LYS A 108 -15.96 -7.63 -35.27
C LYS A 108 -15.40 -6.23 -35.46
N PHE A 109 -14.34 -6.14 -36.24
CA PHE A 109 -13.77 -4.90 -36.73
C PHE A 109 -13.99 -4.83 -38.23
N TYR A 110 -14.50 -3.73 -38.73
CA TYR A 110 -14.77 -3.52 -40.13
C TYR A 110 -13.74 -2.56 -40.70
N PHE A 111 -13.14 -2.95 -41.83
CA PHE A 111 -12.20 -2.13 -42.57
C PHE A 111 -12.80 -1.76 -43.93
N GLN A 112 -12.59 -0.52 -44.35
CA GLN A 112 -12.97 -0.07 -45.68
C GLN A 112 -12.15 -0.81 -46.74
N GLY A 113 -12.82 -1.34 -47.75
CA GLY A 113 -12.25 -2.06 -48.89
C GLY A 113 -12.65 -3.55 -48.96
N VAL A 114 -12.40 -4.11 -50.13
CA VAL A 114 -12.50 -5.56 -50.40
C VAL A 114 -11.12 -6.18 -50.20
N TYR A 115 -11.04 -7.19 -49.34
CA TYR A 115 -9.79 -7.89 -49.01
C TYR A 115 -9.86 -9.32 -49.58
N SER A 116 -8.86 -9.69 -50.39
CA SER A 116 -8.82 -10.95 -51.14
C SER A 116 -7.68 -11.87 -50.75
N GLU A 117 -6.63 -11.36 -50.13
CA GLU A 117 -5.46 -12.17 -49.78
C GLU A 117 -5.82 -13.24 -48.72
N PRO A 118 -5.15 -14.40 -48.72
CA PRO A 118 -5.40 -15.45 -47.73
C PRO A 118 -5.21 -14.96 -46.28
N THR A 119 -4.29 -14.01 -46.09
CA THR A 119 -3.96 -13.48 -44.77
C THR A 119 -3.66 -11.99 -44.78
N TYR A 120 -3.95 -11.31 -43.67
CA TYR A 120 -3.49 -9.94 -43.40
C TYR A 120 -2.90 -9.85 -41.99
N LEU A 121 -1.89 -9.00 -41.83
CA LEU A 121 -1.33 -8.68 -40.52
C LEU A 121 -2.16 -7.58 -39.86
N LEU A 122 -2.44 -7.75 -38.57
CA LEU A 122 -3.15 -6.79 -37.75
C LEU A 122 -2.26 -6.29 -36.61
N ARG A 123 -2.50 -5.05 -36.18
CA ARG A 123 -1.91 -4.46 -34.98
C ARG A 123 -3.01 -3.90 -34.07
N TYR A 124 -2.83 -4.12 -32.77
CA TYR A 124 -3.52 -3.42 -31.70
C TYR A 124 -2.48 -2.59 -30.95
N THR A 125 -2.61 -1.27 -30.96
CA THR A 125 -1.64 -0.35 -30.35
C THR A 125 -2.15 0.31 -29.06
N GLY A 126 -3.25 -0.19 -28.50
CA GLY A 126 -3.85 0.31 -27.27
C GLY A 126 -5.14 1.11 -27.49
N ASN A 127 -6.00 1.11 -26.48
CA ASN A 127 -7.28 1.81 -26.49
C ASN A 127 -7.04 3.33 -26.41
N GLY A 128 -7.65 4.08 -27.34
CA GLY A 128 -7.46 5.52 -27.45
C GLY A 128 -6.13 5.95 -28.07
N ASN A 129 -5.33 5.03 -28.61
CA ASN A 129 -4.11 5.36 -29.36
C ASN A 129 -4.42 5.57 -30.85
N ASN A 130 -4.02 6.72 -31.39
CA ASN A 130 -4.18 7.07 -32.80
C ASN A 130 -2.94 6.78 -33.66
N LEU A 131 -1.86 6.25 -33.06
CA LEU A 131 -0.64 5.86 -33.76
C LEU A 131 -0.63 4.35 -34.02
N SER A 132 -0.30 3.99 -35.26
CA SER A 132 -0.29 2.60 -35.75
C SER A 132 1.05 1.87 -35.56
N ASP A 133 2.09 2.64 -35.24
CA ASP A 133 3.49 2.24 -35.19
C ASP A 133 4.16 2.61 -33.85
N LYS A 134 3.39 3.04 -32.85
CA LYS A 134 3.91 3.39 -31.52
C LYS A 134 2.98 2.90 -30.43
N VAL A 135 3.58 2.52 -29.30
CA VAL A 135 2.88 2.15 -28.06
C VAL A 135 3.56 2.83 -26.89
N THR A 136 2.76 3.41 -26.00
CA THR A 136 3.23 3.97 -24.74
C THR A 136 2.78 3.09 -23.58
N ILE A 137 3.74 2.51 -22.87
CA ILE A 137 3.50 1.89 -21.57
C ILE A 137 3.62 2.98 -20.52
N LYS A 138 2.53 3.24 -19.80
CA LYS A 138 2.44 4.39 -18.89
C LYS A 138 3.16 4.14 -17.56
N THR A 139 3.83 5.18 -17.09
CA THR A 139 4.43 5.26 -15.74
C THR A 139 3.36 5.29 -14.64
N LEU A 140 2.20 5.90 -14.91
CA LEU A 140 1.08 6.01 -13.98
C LEU A 140 -0.13 5.26 -14.54
N GLN A 141 -0.63 4.31 -13.78
CA GLN A 141 -1.76 3.44 -14.11
C GLN A 141 -2.81 3.51 -13.01
N SER A 142 -4.05 3.16 -13.32
CA SER A 142 -5.14 3.21 -12.35
C SER A 142 -6.13 2.06 -12.52
N GLN A 143 -6.37 1.31 -11.45
CA GLN A 143 -7.37 0.24 -11.42
C GLN A 143 -8.48 0.56 -10.43
N GLN A 144 -9.72 0.65 -10.93
CA GLN A 144 -10.86 1.06 -10.13
C GLN A 144 -11.40 -0.04 -9.21
N TYR A 145 -11.43 -1.29 -9.70
CA TYR A 145 -12.03 -2.41 -8.97
C TYR A 145 -11.07 -3.60 -8.89
N PRO A 146 -11.09 -4.40 -7.81
CA PRO A 146 -10.32 -5.63 -7.74
C PRO A 146 -10.58 -6.56 -8.93
N ASN A 147 -9.52 -7.18 -9.43
CA ASN A 147 -9.58 -8.14 -10.53
C ASN A 147 -10.30 -7.64 -11.81
N ASN A 148 -10.28 -6.33 -12.05
CA ASN A 148 -10.90 -5.69 -13.21
C ASN A 148 -9.94 -4.66 -13.78
N ALA A 149 -9.06 -5.11 -14.66
CA ALA A 149 -8.04 -4.28 -15.27
C ALA A 149 -8.51 -3.71 -16.61
N LYS A 150 -9.54 -2.85 -16.56
CA LYS A 150 -10.04 -2.12 -17.75
C LYS A 150 -9.05 -1.12 -18.34
N HIS A 151 -8.07 -0.71 -17.54
CA HIS A 151 -7.06 0.26 -17.92
C HIS A 151 -5.93 -0.34 -18.78
N LEU A 152 -5.80 -1.67 -18.93
CA LEU A 152 -4.64 -2.25 -19.64
C LEU A 152 -4.50 -1.70 -21.06
N GLY A 153 -5.61 -1.67 -21.83
CA GLY A 153 -5.67 -1.08 -23.16
C GLY A 153 -5.16 0.36 -23.21
N THR A 154 -5.52 1.20 -22.23
CA THR A 154 -5.08 2.61 -22.17
C THR A 154 -3.66 2.77 -21.62
N ASP A 155 -3.10 1.75 -20.97
CA ASP A 155 -1.86 1.85 -20.20
C ASP A 155 -0.67 1.17 -20.87
N GLY A 156 -0.87 0.61 -22.05
CA GLY A 156 0.20 0.08 -22.90
C GLY A 156 0.02 -1.37 -23.35
N ASP A 157 -1.15 -1.96 -23.10
CA ASP A 157 -1.48 -3.22 -23.73
C ASP A 157 -1.52 -3.05 -25.26
N CYS A 158 -0.92 -4.02 -25.94
CA CYS A 158 -0.72 -4.01 -27.38
C CYS A 158 -0.56 -5.44 -27.89
N GLY A 159 -0.80 -5.65 -29.18
CA GLY A 159 -0.75 -6.96 -29.77
C GLY A 159 -0.58 -6.95 -31.28
N THR A 160 -0.17 -8.08 -31.84
CA THR A 160 -0.19 -8.32 -33.28
C THR A 160 -0.98 -9.59 -33.59
N ALA A 161 -1.50 -9.71 -34.80
CA ALA A 161 -2.21 -10.92 -35.21
C ALA A 161 -1.98 -11.20 -36.70
N THR A 162 -2.14 -12.46 -37.07
CA THR A 162 -2.40 -12.85 -38.46
C THR A 162 -3.86 -13.20 -38.59
N ALA A 163 -4.56 -12.48 -39.46
CA ALA A 163 -5.94 -12.72 -39.79
C ALA A 163 -6.04 -13.67 -40.98
N HIS A 164 -6.88 -14.69 -40.90
CA HIS A 164 -7.05 -15.73 -41.91
C HIS A 164 -8.43 -15.64 -42.58
N ARG A 165 -8.46 -15.64 -43.90
CA ARG A 165 -9.70 -15.55 -44.69
C ARG A 165 -10.59 -16.76 -44.45
N GLN A 166 -11.89 -16.53 -44.39
CA GLN A 166 -12.95 -17.52 -44.20
C GLN A 166 -13.73 -17.73 -45.51
N GLY A 167 -14.54 -18.80 -45.56
CA GLY A 167 -15.36 -19.13 -46.74
C GLY A 167 -16.44 -18.08 -47.06
N ASP A 168 -16.90 -17.36 -46.05
CA ASP A 168 -17.88 -16.25 -46.19
C ASP A 168 -17.22 -14.91 -46.57
N GLY A 169 -15.90 -14.89 -46.78
CA GLY A 169 -15.12 -13.69 -47.11
C GLY A 169 -14.72 -12.83 -45.91
N SER A 170 -15.16 -13.18 -44.69
CA SER A 170 -14.65 -12.55 -43.46
C SER A 170 -13.25 -13.05 -43.13
N TYR A 171 -12.61 -12.44 -42.14
CA TYR A 171 -11.33 -12.90 -41.60
C TYR A 171 -11.46 -13.24 -40.12
N LYS A 172 -10.78 -14.28 -39.67
CA LYS A 172 -10.64 -14.60 -38.25
C LYS A 172 -9.22 -14.35 -37.78
N PHE A 173 -9.06 -13.79 -36.60
CA PHE A 173 -7.73 -13.52 -36.04
C PHE A 173 -7.67 -13.79 -34.54
N MET A 174 -6.46 -14.08 -34.08
CA MET A 174 -6.11 -14.18 -32.66
C MET A 174 -4.99 -13.19 -32.35
N LEU A 175 -5.23 -12.26 -31.42
CA LEU A 175 -4.25 -11.26 -31.01
C LEU A 175 -3.23 -11.86 -30.04
N ASP A 176 -1.96 -11.78 -30.42
CA ASP A 176 -0.82 -12.08 -29.56
C ASP A 176 -0.39 -10.82 -28.82
N HIS A 177 -0.62 -10.78 -27.51
CA HIS A 177 -0.18 -9.70 -26.64
C HIS A 177 1.34 -9.53 -26.66
N LYS A 178 1.80 -8.28 -26.79
CA LYS A 178 3.23 -7.93 -26.90
C LYS A 178 3.78 -7.16 -25.71
N ALA A 179 2.92 -6.72 -24.78
CA ALA A 179 3.33 -6.20 -23.47
C ALA A 179 3.57 -7.34 -22.46
N ALA A 180 4.08 -7.03 -21.26
CA ALA A 180 4.13 -7.97 -20.14
C ALA A 180 3.25 -7.47 -18.99
N TYR A 181 2.80 -8.38 -18.11
CA TYR A 181 1.86 -8.05 -17.05
C TYR A 181 2.31 -8.56 -15.69
N LEU A 182 2.00 -7.81 -14.64
CA LEU A 182 2.17 -8.22 -13.25
C LEU A 182 0.80 -8.31 -12.58
N THR A 183 0.59 -9.32 -11.73
CA THR A 183 -0.64 -9.45 -10.94
C THR A 183 -0.30 -9.53 -9.46
N PHE A 184 -0.67 -8.50 -8.71
CA PHE A 184 -0.42 -8.37 -7.28
C PHE A 184 -1.61 -8.85 -6.47
N ILE A 185 -1.36 -9.72 -5.49
CA ILE A 185 -2.37 -10.27 -4.57
C ILE A 185 -1.77 -10.26 -3.15
N PRO A 186 -1.52 -9.07 -2.57
CA PRO A 186 -0.96 -8.98 -1.23
C PRO A 186 -1.95 -9.50 -0.19
N TYR A 187 -1.44 -10.11 0.88
CA TYR A 187 -2.26 -10.56 2.01
C TYR A 187 -1.52 -10.30 3.32
N TYR A 188 -2.20 -10.46 4.45
CA TYR A 188 -1.60 -10.36 5.77
C TYR A 188 -2.06 -11.49 6.67
N SER A 189 -1.21 -12.50 6.83
CA SER A 189 -1.60 -13.78 7.46
C SER A 189 -1.58 -13.79 8.98
N ARG A 190 -1.14 -12.71 9.63
CA ARG A 190 -0.93 -12.70 11.08
C ARG A 190 -2.24 -12.95 11.82
N HIS A 191 -2.21 -13.96 12.68
CA HIS A 191 -3.24 -14.23 13.66
C HIS A 191 -3.03 -13.27 14.83
N LEU A 192 -3.66 -12.10 14.71
CA LEU A 192 -3.79 -11.16 15.81
C LEU A 192 -4.56 -11.88 16.93
N ASP A 193 -4.08 -11.78 18.17
CA ASP A 193 -4.60 -12.37 19.42
C ASP A 193 -5.91 -13.20 19.27
N PRO A 194 -5.96 -14.47 19.74
CA PRO A 194 -7.05 -15.43 19.46
C PRO A 194 -8.47 -14.95 19.83
N THR A 195 -8.60 -13.87 20.58
CA THR A 195 -9.88 -13.22 20.86
C THR A 195 -10.34 -12.25 19.74
N PHE A 196 -9.58 -12.09 18.65
CA PHE A 196 -9.82 -11.11 17.58
C PHE A 196 -9.77 -11.67 16.15
N THR A 197 -10.22 -10.85 15.22
CA THR A 197 -10.20 -11.12 13.78
C THR A 197 -8.75 -11.18 13.28
N PRO A 198 -8.32 -12.27 12.64
CA PRO A 198 -7.02 -12.35 11.99
C PRO A 198 -6.87 -11.31 10.87
N GLY A 199 -5.63 -10.90 10.59
CA GLY A 199 -5.31 -9.96 9.51
C GLY A 199 -5.58 -8.50 9.85
N PHE A 200 -5.48 -7.61 8.86
CA PHE A 200 -5.73 -6.19 9.10
C PHE A 200 -7.20 -5.89 9.39
N ALA A 201 -7.45 -4.82 10.13
CA ALA A 201 -8.79 -4.27 10.29
C ALA A 201 -9.37 -3.88 8.92
N SER A 202 -10.69 -3.95 8.77
CA SER A 202 -11.36 -3.69 7.48
C SER A 202 -11.16 -2.26 6.96
N SER A 203 -10.76 -1.32 7.83
CA SER A 203 -10.40 0.05 7.48
C SER A 203 -9.04 0.17 6.79
N VAL A 204 -8.18 -0.84 6.87
CA VAL A 204 -6.87 -0.85 6.21
C VAL A 204 -7.04 -1.25 4.75
N LYS A 205 -6.53 -0.41 3.85
CA LYS A 205 -6.59 -0.59 2.40
C LYS A 205 -5.18 -0.58 1.80
N VAL A 206 -4.98 -1.37 0.75
CA VAL A 206 -3.86 -1.17 -0.18
C VAL A 206 -4.29 -0.15 -1.24
N THR A 207 -3.62 1.00 -1.26
CA THR A 207 -4.04 2.16 -2.07
C THR A 207 -3.20 2.33 -3.33
N GLN A 208 -1.98 1.80 -3.32
CA GLN A 208 -1.05 1.90 -4.44
C GLN A 208 -0.08 0.72 -4.45
N VAL A 209 0.32 0.30 -5.65
CA VAL A 209 1.46 -0.60 -5.89
C VAL A 209 2.47 0.11 -6.77
N LYS A 210 3.72 0.19 -6.34
CA LYS A 210 4.82 0.74 -7.12
C LYS A 210 5.85 -0.35 -7.39
N VAL A 211 6.24 -0.49 -8.65
CA VAL A 211 7.36 -1.35 -9.08
C VAL A 211 8.53 -0.48 -9.48
N SER A 212 9.73 -0.85 -9.06
CA SER A 212 10.98 -0.20 -9.48
C SER A 212 12.06 -1.24 -9.82
N ALA A 213 12.95 -0.92 -10.75
CA ALA A 213 14.08 -1.77 -11.16
C ALA A 213 15.25 -0.91 -11.68
N ASP A 214 16.41 -1.52 -11.97
CA ASP A 214 17.55 -0.76 -12.53
C ASP A 214 17.35 -0.41 -14.01
N GLN A 215 16.56 -1.20 -14.74
CA GLN A 215 16.24 -1.03 -16.16
C GLN A 215 14.88 -0.31 -16.33
N PRO A 216 14.65 0.38 -17.45
CA PRO A 216 13.35 0.93 -17.81
C PRO A 216 12.21 -0.10 -17.81
N LEU A 217 11.18 0.14 -17.02
CA LEU A 217 9.96 -0.67 -16.94
C LEU A 217 8.88 -0.21 -17.92
N CYS A 218 8.94 1.04 -18.38
CA CYS A 218 7.95 1.65 -19.23
C CYS A 218 8.54 2.80 -20.07
N GLY A 219 7.77 3.28 -21.04
CA GLY A 219 8.19 4.31 -22.01
C GLY A 219 7.34 4.25 -23.28
N THR A 220 7.74 5.05 -24.28
CA THR A 220 7.18 5.02 -25.62
C THR A 220 8.11 4.26 -26.55
N TYR A 221 7.57 3.30 -27.28
CA TYR A 221 8.30 2.40 -28.16
C TYR A 221 7.76 2.48 -29.58
N GLU A 222 8.63 2.30 -30.56
CA GLU A 222 8.19 1.94 -31.91
C GLU A 222 7.58 0.52 -31.84
N PHE A 223 6.58 0.28 -32.67
CA PHE A 223 5.77 -0.92 -32.70
C PHE A 223 5.59 -1.39 -34.14
N ASP A 224 5.95 -2.63 -34.43
CA ASP A 224 5.75 -3.23 -35.75
C ASP A 224 5.02 -4.57 -35.67
N ASP A 225 5.03 -5.32 -36.77
CA ASP A 225 4.32 -6.60 -36.88
C ASP A 225 4.88 -7.70 -35.97
N THR A 226 6.09 -7.49 -35.43
CA THR A 226 6.72 -8.38 -34.44
C THR A 226 6.46 -7.92 -33.00
N GLY A 227 5.94 -6.70 -32.80
CA GLY A 227 5.60 -6.12 -31.51
C GLY A 227 6.48 -4.93 -31.11
N ILE A 228 6.66 -4.76 -29.80
CA ILE A 228 7.40 -3.65 -29.18
C ILE A 228 8.90 -3.72 -29.53
N LYS A 229 9.46 -2.59 -29.96
CA LYS A 229 10.91 -2.42 -30.16
C LYS A 229 11.57 -1.81 -28.94
N LEU A 230 12.07 -2.67 -28.06
CA LEU A 230 12.67 -2.24 -26.79
C LEU A 230 13.86 -1.28 -26.95
N THR A 231 14.62 -1.36 -28.04
CA THR A 231 15.80 -0.52 -28.30
C THR A 231 15.46 0.91 -28.73
N THR A 232 14.21 1.18 -29.11
CA THR A 232 13.76 2.51 -29.57
C THR A 232 13.09 3.31 -28.45
N ALA A 233 13.19 2.84 -27.21
CA ALA A 233 12.46 3.40 -26.08
C ALA A 233 12.80 4.88 -25.88
N THR A 234 11.76 5.72 -25.77
CA THR A 234 11.85 7.13 -25.38
C THR A 234 10.96 7.37 -24.16
N SER A 235 11.15 8.51 -23.49
CA SER A 235 10.36 8.87 -22.28
C SER A 235 10.34 7.76 -21.22
N THR A 236 11.47 7.10 -21.01
CA THR A 236 11.56 5.90 -20.18
C THR A 236 11.50 6.21 -18.69
N SER A 237 10.90 5.31 -17.91
CA SER A 237 10.98 5.34 -16.44
C SER A 237 11.39 3.97 -15.88
N LYS A 238 12.18 4.01 -14.80
CA LYS A 238 12.60 2.85 -14.00
C LYS A 238 11.58 2.45 -12.94
N SER A 239 10.41 3.08 -12.95
CA SER A 239 9.30 2.78 -12.04
C SER A 239 7.94 2.90 -12.71
N VAL A 240 7.00 2.08 -12.28
CA VAL A 240 5.59 2.16 -12.65
C VAL A 240 4.75 2.14 -11.38
N THR A 241 3.75 3.02 -11.32
CA THR A 241 2.85 3.16 -10.19
C THR A 241 1.42 2.83 -10.62
N LEU A 242 0.77 1.91 -9.90
CA LEU A 242 -0.62 1.55 -10.07
C LEU A 242 -1.43 2.04 -8.86
N THR A 243 -2.31 3.01 -9.08
CA THR A 243 -3.26 3.52 -8.09
C THR A 243 -4.50 2.64 -8.03
N LEU A 244 -4.99 2.32 -6.82
CA LEU A 244 -6.12 1.40 -6.62
C LEU A 244 -7.33 2.13 -6.05
N ASN A 245 -8.50 1.98 -6.68
CA ASN A 245 -9.77 2.61 -6.26
C ASN A 245 -9.64 4.12 -5.99
N GLY A 246 -9.01 4.86 -6.91
CA GLY A 246 -8.76 6.30 -6.77
C GLY A 246 -7.62 6.69 -5.82
N GLY A 247 -7.06 5.74 -5.04
CA GLY A 247 -5.94 5.97 -4.14
C GLY A 247 -6.27 6.91 -2.97
N GLY A 248 -5.23 7.58 -2.46
CA GLY A 248 -5.34 8.47 -1.30
C GLY A 248 -5.77 7.68 -0.06
N THR A 249 -6.99 7.92 0.42
CA THR A 249 -7.57 7.19 1.56
C THR A 249 -8.40 5.98 1.15
N ASN A 250 -8.59 5.74 -0.16
CA ASN A 250 -9.31 4.60 -0.70
C ASN A 250 -8.34 3.58 -1.31
N GLY A 251 -8.79 2.32 -1.39
CA GLY A 251 -7.99 1.24 -1.94
C GLY A 251 -8.74 -0.08 -1.94
N PHE A 252 -8.03 -1.16 -2.25
CA PHE A 252 -8.58 -2.51 -2.17
C PHE A 252 -8.44 -3.08 -0.75
N PRO A 253 -9.35 -3.97 -0.30
CA PRO A 253 -9.18 -4.72 0.94
C PRO A 253 -7.92 -5.59 0.94
N ILE A 254 -7.47 -6.03 2.11
CA ILE A 254 -6.32 -6.93 2.25
C ILE A 254 -6.80 -8.20 2.97
N PRO A 255 -6.88 -9.36 2.29
CA PRO A 255 -7.31 -10.61 2.91
C PRO A 255 -6.21 -11.23 3.78
N THR A 256 -6.56 -12.25 4.57
CA THR A 256 -5.64 -13.02 5.42
C THR A 256 -4.84 -14.08 4.66
N ALA A 257 -5.29 -14.43 3.46
CA ALA A 257 -4.59 -15.30 2.52
C ALA A 257 -4.73 -14.73 1.11
N ALA A 258 -3.83 -15.08 0.20
CA ALA A 258 -3.88 -14.58 -1.17
C ALA A 258 -5.22 -14.92 -1.85
N ASP A 259 -6.06 -13.90 -2.09
CA ASP A 259 -7.34 -14.04 -2.78
C ASP A 259 -7.47 -12.96 -3.86
N TYR A 260 -7.32 -13.40 -5.11
CA TYR A 260 -7.37 -12.52 -6.27
C TYR A 260 -8.74 -11.85 -6.45
N ARG A 261 -9.82 -12.45 -5.94
CA ARG A 261 -11.18 -11.88 -6.04
C ARG A 261 -11.35 -10.66 -5.13
N VAL A 262 -10.53 -10.55 -4.09
CA VAL A 262 -10.60 -9.48 -3.10
C VAL A 262 -9.76 -8.28 -3.52
N ASN A 263 -8.56 -8.49 -4.07
CA ASN A 263 -7.62 -7.38 -4.27
C ASN A 263 -6.63 -7.52 -5.43
N ALA A 264 -6.89 -8.40 -6.41
CA ALA A 264 -5.98 -8.50 -7.55
C ALA A 264 -5.82 -7.15 -8.26
N ALA A 265 -4.58 -6.67 -8.34
CA ALA A 265 -4.19 -5.49 -9.07
C ALA A 265 -3.28 -5.89 -10.23
N ILE A 266 -3.55 -5.41 -11.44
CA ILE A 266 -2.85 -5.83 -12.65
C ILE A 266 -2.14 -4.62 -13.26
N MET A 267 -0.86 -4.75 -13.57
CA MET A 267 -0.03 -3.68 -14.12
C MET A 267 0.55 -4.11 -15.47
N VAL A 268 0.55 -3.21 -16.44
CA VAL A 268 1.28 -3.38 -17.71
C VAL A 268 2.70 -2.86 -17.54
N ILE A 269 3.69 -3.63 -17.98
CA ILE A 269 5.09 -3.19 -18.06
C ILE A 269 5.69 -3.62 -19.40
N ALA A 270 6.84 -3.04 -19.76
CA ALA A 270 7.62 -3.53 -20.88
C ALA A 270 8.08 -4.98 -20.61
N PRO A 271 8.17 -5.84 -21.64
CA PRO A 271 8.83 -7.13 -21.50
C PRO A 271 10.35 -6.93 -21.34
N GLY A 272 10.99 -7.77 -20.54
CA GLY A 272 12.43 -7.66 -20.29
C GLY A 272 12.93 -8.43 -19.08
N SER A 273 14.25 -8.31 -18.84
CA SER A 273 14.90 -8.81 -17.64
C SER A 273 15.31 -7.63 -16.76
N TYR A 274 14.89 -7.68 -15.51
CA TYR A 274 15.00 -6.62 -14.53
C TYR A 274 15.88 -7.05 -13.36
N THR A 275 16.79 -6.18 -12.93
CA THR A 275 17.59 -6.34 -11.72
C THR A 275 17.10 -5.38 -10.65
N ASN A 276 17.35 -5.73 -9.38
CA ASN A 276 16.91 -4.94 -8.23
C ASN A 276 15.39 -4.70 -8.22
N PHE A 277 14.63 -5.66 -8.74
CA PHE A 277 13.19 -5.56 -8.93
C PHE A 277 12.48 -5.48 -7.57
N THR A 278 11.91 -4.32 -7.25
CA THR A 278 11.31 -4.02 -5.96
C THR A 278 9.83 -3.70 -6.14
N VAL A 279 8.99 -4.32 -5.31
CA VAL A 279 7.56 -3.99 -5.21
C VAL A 279 7.30 -3.32 -3.86
N GLU A 280 6.69 -2.16 -3.91
CA GLU A 280 6.28 -1.35 -2.77
C GLU A 280 4.74 -1.24 -2.76
N TYR A 281 4.15 -1.51 -1.60
CA TYR A 281 2.72 -1.39 -1.35
C TYR A 281 2.47 -0.23 -0.40
N THR A 282 1.65 0.72 -0.80
CA THR A 282 1.17 1.79 0.09
C THR A 282 -0.10 1.34 0.76
N LEU A 283 -0.09 1.37 2.09
CA LEU A 283 -1.23 1.01 2.93
C LEU A 283 -1.77 2.27 3.62
N HIS A 284 -3.09 2.35 3.76
CA HIS A 284 -3.76 3.40 4.50
C HIS A 284 -4.82 2.80 5.43
N ASP A 285 -4.79 3.18 6.70
CA ASP A 285 -5.87 2.87 7.63
C ASP A 285 -6.85 4.04 7.72
N GLN A 286 -8.05 3.83 7.19
CA GLN A 286 -9.11 4.83 7.18
C GLN A 286 -9.59 5.21 8.58
N LYS A 287 -9.31 4.41 9.61
CA LYS A 287 -9.72 4.66 11.00
C LYS A 287 -8.66 5.49 11.73
N THR A 288 -7.41 5.05 11.77
CA THR A 288 -6.30 5.76 12.45
C THR A 288 -5.70 6.89 11.62
N LYS A 289 -6.04 6.96 10.32
CA LYS A 289 -5.51 7.93 9.34
C LYS A 289 -4.02 7.75 9.00
N VAL A 290 -3.41 6.68 9.48
CA VAL A 290 -2.01 6.36 9.24
C VAL A 290 -1.82 5.81 7.83
N THR A 291 -0.77 6.29 7.17
CA THR A 291 -0.31 5.82 5.85
C THR A 291 1.14 5.37 5.98
N GLY A 292 1.49 4.27 5.32
CA GLY A 292 2.88 3.88 5.17
C GLY A 292 3.10 2.86 4.09
N THR A 293 4.33 2.38 3.95
CA THR A 293 4.73 1.50 2.85
C THR A 293 5.37 0.21 3.33
N VAL A 294 5.10 -0.88 2.60
CA VAL A 294 5.75 -2.19 2.77
C VAL A 294 6.49 -2.50 1.48
N LYS A 295 7.77 -2.81 1.55
CA LYS A 295 8.63 -3.04 0.38
C LYS A 295 9.22 -4.44 0.39
N LYS A 296 9.29 -5.08 -0.77
CA LYS A 296 10.00 -6.33 -0.97
C LYS A 296 10.83 -6.29 -2.25
N ASN A 297 12.11 -6.57 -2.12
CA ASN A 297 13.01 -6.77 -3.25
C ASN A 297 12.97 -8.24 -3.68
N TYR A 298 12.83 -8.48 -4.98
CA TYR A 298 12.76 -9.80 -5.61
C TYR A 298 14.03 -10.12 -6.41
N GLY A 299 15.07 -9.29 -6.30
CA GLY A 299 16.32 -9.45 -7.03
C GLY A 299 16.11 -9.35 -8.53
N ASN A 300 16.36 -10.45 -9.23
CA ASN A 300 16.28 -10.51 -10.69
C ASN A 300 14.97 -11.17 -11.13
N ILE A 301 14.22 -10.49 -12.00
CA ILE A 301 12.94 -10.97 -12.54
C ILE A 301 12.93 -10.81 -14.06
N THR A 302 12.50 -11.85 -14.77
CA THR A 302 12.19 -11.78 -16.20
C THR A 302 10.68 -11.74 -16.41
N CYS A 303 10.22 -10.76 -17.18
CA CYS A 303 8.83 -10.60 -17.60
C CYS A 303 8.74 -10.86 -19.10
N HIS A 304 8.06 -11.94 -19.47
CA HIS A 304 7.99 -12.39 -20.86
C HIS A 304 6.87 -11.70 -21.62
N VAL A 305 7.10 -11.49 -22.92
CA VAL A 305 6.13 -10.97 -23.88
C VAL A 305 4.82 -11.76 -23.81
N GLY A 306 3.70 -11.06 -23.65
CA GLY A 306 2.35 -11.61 -23.61
C GLY A 306 2.06 -12.45 -22.36
N LYS A 307 2.91 -12.42 -21.32
CA LYS A 307 2.75 -13.25 -20.11
C LYS A 307 2.54 -12.40 -18.87
N ASN A 308 1.80 -12.99 -17.92
CA ASN A 308 1.59 -12.44 -16.59
C ASN A 308 2.54 -13.08 -15.57
N LYS A 309 3.01 -12.29 -14.60
CA LYS A 309 3.74 -12.77 -13.42
C LYS A 309 2.92 -12.51 -12.16
N LYS A 310 2.55 -13.58 -11.44
CA LYS A 310 1.87 -13.49 -10.15
C LYS A 310 2.86 -13.08 -9.04
N ILE A 311 2.48 -12.10 -8.23
CA ILE A 311 3.21 -11.62 -7.05
C ILE A 311 2.23 -11.56 -5.88
N ALA A 312 2.34 -12.48 -4.93
CA ALA A 312 1.41 -12.60 -3.80
C ALA A 312 2.17 -12.69 -2.48
N PRO A 313 2.72 -11.57 -1.96
CA PRO A 313 3.45 -11.57 -0.71
C PRO A 313 2.51 -11.55 0.49
N ASP A 314 2.91 -12.24 1.56
CA ASP A 314 2.49 -11.90 2.91
C ASP A 314 3.20 -10.59 3.29
N LEU A 315 2.45 -9.56 3.65
CA LEU A 315 2.97 -8.23 3.93
C LEU A 315 3.74 -8.25 5.26
N ASP A 316 5.00 -7.82 5.23
CA ASP A 316 5.86 -7.78 6.41
C ASP A 316 5.60 -6.53 7.26
N VAL A 317 4.49 -6.55 8.01
CA VAL A 317 4.14 -5.53 9.01
C VAL A 317 4.15 -6.18 10.39
N THR A 318 4.98 -5.64 11.29
CA THR A 318 5.11 -6.18 12.66
C THR A 318 3.80 -6.01 13.44
N ASP A 319 3.33 -7.11 14.03
CA ASP A 319 2.17 -7.13 14.90
C ASP A 319 2.58 -7.00 16.37
N TYR A 320 1.97 -6.03 17.05
CA TYR A 320 2.11 -5.78 18.49
C TYR A 320 0.80 -6.02 19.27
N SER A 321 -0.17 -6.75 18.71
CA SER A 321 -1.44 -7.10 19.37
C SER A 321 -1.28 -7.87 20.69
N ASN A 322 -0.16 -8.57 20.85
CA ASN A 322 0.20 -9.29 22.08
C ASN A 322 0.84 -8.39 23.14
N THR A 323 1.08 -7.12 22.86
CA THR A 323 1.58 -6.15 23.85
C THR A 323 0.56 -6.04 24.98
N LYS A 324 1.05 -6.11 26.22
CA LYS A 324 0.23 -5.97 27.42
C LYS A 324 0.76 -4.79 28.25
N TRP A 325 -0.15 -4.21 29.01
CA TRP A 325 0.10 -3.09 29.91
C TRP A 325 -0.15 -3.53 31.34
N THR A 326 0.46 -2.86 32.29
CA THR A 326 0.22 -3.10 33.71
C THR A 326 0.27 -1.80 34.47
N MET A 327 -0.52 -1.69 35.54
CA MET A 327 -0.17 -0.78 36.62
C MET A 327 1.15 -1.26 37.26
N TRP A 328 1.97 -0.35 37.80
CA TRP A 328 3.34 -0.70 38.19
C TRP A 328 3.38 -1.88 39.17
N ASP A 329 4.09 -2.92 38.75
CA ASP A 329 4.32 -4.18 39.47
C ASP A 329 3.04 -4.86 40.03
N ALA A 330 1.92 -4.73 39.32
CA ALA A 330 0.70 -5.47 39.63
C ALA A 330 0.90 -6.99 39.44
N LYS A 331 -0.02 -7.78 40.02
CA LYS A 331 0.01 -9.26 39.89
C LYS A 331 -0.57 -9.74 38.56
N GLN A 332 -1.41 -8.93 37.94
CA GLN A 332 -2.13 -9.22 36.70
C GLN A 332 -2.08 -8.03 35.75
N SER A 333 -2.13 -8.30 34.44
CA SER A 333 -2.07 -7.24 33.43
C SER A 333 -3.32 -6.35 33.49
N TYR A 334 -3.20 -5.10 33.06
CA TYR A 334 -4.21 -4.04 33.19
C TYR A 334 -5.63 -4.46 32.74
N TRP A 335 -5.69 -5.29 31.70
CA TRP A 335 -6.93 -5.78 31.09
C TRP A 335 -7.19 -7.27 31.28
N GLN A 336 -6.45 -7.95 32.16
CA GLN A 336 -6.59 -9.39 32.35
C GLN A 336 -8.00 -9.77 32.82
N GLY A 337 -8.67 -10.66 32.09
CA GLY A 337 -10.06 -11.05 32.33
C GLY A 337 -11.11 -10.05 31.83
N HIS A 338 -10.67 -8.91 31.28
CA HIS A 338 -11.50 -7.82 30.76
C HIS A 338 -11.05 -7.39 29.35
N GLU A 339 -10.43 -8.28 28.59
CA GLU A 339 -9.84 -7.98 27.27
C GLU A 339 -10.89 -7.48 26.29
N ARG A 340 -12.15 -7.91 26.42
CA ARG A 340 -13.27 -7.48 25.57
C ARG A 340 -13.67 -6.02 25.77
N THR A 341 -13.30 -5.40 26.89
CA THR A 341 -13.64 -4.00 27.20
C THR A 341 -12.43 -3.07 27.19
N GLN A 342 -11.26 -3.57 26.74
CA GLN A 342 -10.07 -2.78 26.47
C GLN A 342 -10.28 -1.88 25.25
N ALA A 343 -9.81 -0.63 25.33
CA ALA A 343 -9.73 0.27 24.17
C ALA A 343 -8.78 -0.29 23.11
N ARG A 344 -9.21 -0.26 21.84
CA ARG A 344 -8.54 -0.97 20.73
C ARG A 344 -8.26 -0.12 19.51
N VAL A 345 -8.80 1.08 19.49
CA VAL A 345 -8.48 2.10 18.50
C VAL A 345 -8.12 3.40 19.21
N ASP A 346 -7.18 4.13 18.64
CA ASP A 346 -6.77 5.45 19.14
C ASP A 346 -7.99 6.34 19.38
N GLY A 347 -8.05 6.93 20.57
CA GLY A 347 -9.17 7.76 21.04
C GLY A 347 -10.27 7.00 21.77
N GLU A 348 -10.18 5.68 21.92
CA GLU A 348 -11.14 4.89 22.69
C GLU A 348 -10.83 4.89 24.20
N THR A 349 -11.87 4.75 25.01
CA THR A 349 -11.79 4.53 26.46
C THR A 349 -12.44 3.20 26.78
N GLY A 350 -11.66 2.30 27.38
CA GLY A 350 -12.15 1.03 27.87
C GLY A 350 -12.90 1.16 29.20
N ILE A 351 -13.71 0.15 29.53
CA ILE A 351 -14.44 0.04 30.81
C ILE A 351 -13.94 -1.17 31.59
N ASN A 352 -14.08 -1.19 32.92
CA ASN A 352 -13.54 -2.23 33.81
C ASN A 352 -12.01 -2.25 33.95
N TYR A 353 -11.35 -1.13 33.69
CA TYR A 353 -10.00 -0.91 34.19
C TYR A 353 -10.01 -0.93 35.73
N PRO A 354 -8.91 -1.35 36.37
CA PRO A 354 -8.86 -1.44 37.83
C PRO A 354 -9.03 -0.06 38.48
N THR A 355 -9.88 0.03 39.51
CA THR A 355 -10.21 1.29 40.24
C THR A 355 -10.02 1.20 41.75
N LEU A 356 -9.76 -0.01 42.28
CA LEU A 356 -9.67 -0.29 43.72
C LEU A 356 -8.44 -1.13 44.03
N SER A 357 -7.85 -0.92 45.22
CA SER A 357 -6.65 -1.62 45.69
C SER A 357 -6.81 -3.13 45.93
N SER A 358 -8.06 -3.60 46.04
CA SER A 358 -8.40 -5.02 46.14
C SER A 358 -8.29 -5.77 44.81
N ASP A 359 -8.25 -5.06 43.68
CA ASP A 359 -8.13 -5.67 42.36
C ASP A 359 -6.70 -6.21 42.16
N PRO A 360 -6.49 -7.47 41.74
CA PRO A 360 -5.15 -8.01 41.51
C PRO A 360 -4.36 -7.29 40.41
N ARG A 361 -5.03 -6.50 39.57
CA ARG A 361 -4.42 -5.65 38.54
C ARG A 361 -4.00 -4.27 39.08
N TRP A 362 -4.31 -3.96 40.34
CA TRP A 362 -3.90 -2.74 41.01
C TRP A 362 -2.38 -2.73 41.26
N HIS A 363 -1.77 -1.55 41.19
CA HIS A 363 -0.33 -1.40 41.38
C HIS A 363 0.14 -1.89 42.75
N SER A 364 1.39 -2.31 42.81
CA SER A 364 2.09 -2.56 44.06
C SER A 364 2.35 -1.27 44.83
N THR A 365 2.26 -1.33 46.16
CA THR A 365 2.68 -0.26 47.08
C THR A 365 4.09 -0.50 47.64
N SER A 366 4.82 -1.49 47.12
CA SER A 366 6.19 -1.82 47.56
C SER A 366 7.15 -0.64 47.40
N SER A 367 8.03 -0.45 48.37
CA SER A 367 9.18 0.48 48.30
C SER A 367 10.48 -0.21 47.88
N SER A 368 10.40 -1.50 47.57
CA SER A 368 11.47 -2.34 47.04
C SER A 368 11.26 -2.63 45.57
N GLU A 369 12.30 -3.11 44.91
CA GLU A 369 12.26 -3.52 43.49
C GLU A 369 11.07 -4.45 43.19
N ALA A 370 10.61 -4.37 41.94
CA ALA A 370 9.47 -5.12 41.45
C ALA A 370 9.66 -6.64 41.60
N THR A 371 8.60 -7.34 42.00
CA THR A 371 8.61 -8.81 42.21
C THR A 371 7.50 -9.54 41.47
N ASN A 372 6.58 -8.82 40.82
CA ASN A 372 5.50 -9.35 40.01
C ASN A 372 5.79 -9.07 38.52
N LEU A 373 4.82 -8.50 37.77
CA LEU A 373 4.93 -8.32 36.32
C LEU A 373 6.08 -7.42 35.88
N CYS A 374 6.49 -6.46 36.70
CA CYS A 374 7.60 -5.55 36.37
C CYS A 374 8.98 -6.10 36.78
N ALA A 375 9.07 -7.28 37.40
CA ALA A 375 10.33 -7.83 37.91
C ALA A 375 11.39 -8.04 36.81
N HIS A 376 10.95 -8.30 35.57
CA HIS A 376 11.83 -8.52 34.42
C HIS A 376 12.03 -7.28 33.55
N CYS A 377 11.42 -6.15 33.91
CA CYS A 377 11.69 -4.89 33.22
C CYS A 377 13.11 -4.40 33.54
N PRO A 378 13.75 -3.63 32.63
CA PRO A 378 15.00 -2.95 32.95
C PRO A 378 14.86 -2.13 34.23
N ASN A 379 15.90 -2.09 35.05
CA ASN A 379 15.91 -1.18 36.20
C ASN A 379 16.22 0.26 35.75
N ALA A 380 16.07 1.23 36.67
CA ALA A 380 16.28 2.64 36.35
C ALA A 380 17.69 2.94 35.78
N ASN A 381 18.75 2.29 36.27
CA ASN A 381 20.11 2.50 35.75
C ASN A 381 20.26 1.99 34.31
N GLU A 382 19.74 0.79 34.03
CA GLU A 382 19.74 0.21 32.67
C GLU A 382 18.98 1.10 31.70
N MET A 383 17.82 1.61 32.13
CA MET A 383 17.04 2.55 31.34
C MET A 383 17.79 3.86 31.07
N CYS A 384 18.49 4.40 32.07
CA CYS A 384 19.37 5.55 31.92
C CYS A 384 20.49 5.29 30.90
N TRP A 385 21.07 4.09 30.87
CA TRP A 385 22.08 3.70 29.86
C TRP A 385 21.51 3.68 28.44
N TYR A 386 20.33 3.09 28.22
CA TYR A 386 19.71 3.08 26.89
C TYR A 386 19.45 4.50 26.40
N ILE A 387 18.92 5.39 27.24
CA ILE A 387 18.59 6.74 26.78
C ILE A 387 19.80 7.67 26.66
N SER A 388 20.87 7.45 27.44
CA SER A 388 22.06 8.29 27.38
C SER A 388 23.07 7.81 26.33
N ASN A 389 23.31 6.51 26.24
CA ASN A 389 24.39 5.93 25.43
C ASN A 389 23.89 4.90 24.41
N GLY A 390 22.58 4.61 24.40
CA GLY A 390 21.98 3.68 23.46
C GLY A 390 21.66 4.27 22.10
N ASP A 391 22.21 5.44 21.74
CA ASP A 391 22.10 6.05 20.41
C ASP A 391 20.65 6.06 19.88
N ALA A 392 19.82 6.92 20.45
CA ALA A 392 18.38 6.90 20.20
C ALA A 392 18.04 7.44 18.80
N HIS A 393 17.34 6.63 18.00
CA HIS A 393 16.81 7.04 16.69
C HIS A 393 15.29 6.96 16.65
N TRP A 394 14.62 8.11 16.50
CA TRP A 394 13.19 8.14 16.26
C TRP A 394 12.89 7.72 14.82
N ASP A 395 11.97 6.78 14.66
CA ASP A 395 11.54 6.26 13.36
C ASP A 395 10.03 6.46 13.17
N GLU A 396 9.69 7.47 12.39
CA GLU A 396 8.31 7.77 11.96
C GLU A 396 7.90 7.05 10.68
N THR A 397 8.80 6.30 10.06
CA THR A 397 8.58 5.67 8.75
C THR A 397 8.20 4.20 8.86
N LYS A 398 8.70 3.51 9.89
CA LYS A 398 8.34 2.13 10.17
C LYS A 398 6.90 2.05 10.65
N ILE A 399 6.06 1.45 9.82
CA ILE A 399 4.71 1.07 10.21
C ILE A 399 4.70 -0.23 11.01
N TRP A 400 3.70 -0.34 11.88
CA TRP A 400 3.39 -1.53 12.65
C TRP A 400 1.88 -1.58 12.90
N THR A 401 1.39 -2.72 13.38
CA THR A 401 -0.03 -2.90 13.69
C THR A 401 -0.27 -3.34 15.12
N VAL A 402 -1.38 -2.88 15.68
CA VAL A 402 -1.96 -3.40 16.93
C VAL A 402 -3.44 -3.63 16.64
N TRP A 403 -3.90 -4.87 16.86
CA TRP A 403 -5.25 -5.36 16.58
C TRP A 403 -5.76 -5.03 15.16
N GLY A 404 -4.84 -5.04 14.20
CA GLY A 404 -5.15 -4.92 12.77
C GLY A 404 -5.20 -3.49 12.27
N HIS A 405 -5.11 -2.50 13.17
CA HIS A 405 -5.01 -1.09 12.82
C HIS A 405 -3.56 -0.68 12.56
N LEU A 406 -3.35 0.27 11.64
CA LEU A 406 -2.00 0.75 11.31
C LEU A 406 -1.59 1.93 12.18
N TYR A 407 -0.33 1.90 12.59
CA TYR A 407 0.35 2.96 13.32
C TYR A 407 1.79 3.09 12.83
N HIS A 408 2.45 4.16 13.23
CA HIS A 408 3.88 4.40 13.02
C HIS A 408 4.43 5.13 14.24
N GLY A 409 5.75 5.32 14.27
CA GLY A 409 6.41 6.00 15.38
C GLY A 409 6.93 5.01 16.41
N GLY A 410 8.15 5.27 16.85
CA GLY A 410 8.87 4.43 17.80
C GLY A 410 10.34 4.83 17.86
N MET A 411 11.04 4.27 18.82
CA MET A 411 12.44 4.59 19.08
C MET A 411 13.29 3.33 18.93
N TRP A 412 14.38 3.44 18.20
CA TRP A 412 15.45 2.45 18.19
C TRP A 412 16.49 2.80 19.26
N PHE A 413 16.99 1.77 19.93
CA PHE A 413 18.11 1.86 20.87
C PHE A 413 19.11 0.74 20.60
N LEU A 414 20.40 1.00 20.81
CA LEU A 414 21.43 -0.04 20.87
C LEU A 414 21.07 -1.06 21.95
N LYS A 415 21.30 -2.34 21.64
CA LYS A 415 21.28 -3.42 22.64
C LYS A 415 22.43 -3.23 23.63
N LYS A 416 22.27 -3.66 24.87
CA LYS A 416 23.27 -3.50 25.96
C LYS A 416 24.66 -3.98 25.57
N ALA A 417 24.75 -5.04 24.76
CA ALA A 417 26.02 -5.60 24.28
C ALA A 417 26.84 -4.62 23.41
N TYR A 418 26.20 -3.58 22.86
CA TYR A 418 26.83 -2.54 22.05
C TYR A 418 26.93 -1.19 22.76
N ILE A 419 26.49 -1.10 24.02
CA ILE A 419 26.66 0.09 24.85
C ILE A 419 27.95 -0.04 25.65
N SER A 420 28.94 0.79 25.34
CA SER A 420 30.21 0.78 26.05
C SER A 420 30.02 1.12 27.54
N SER A 421 30.69 0.36 28.40
CA SER A 421 30.65 0.53 29.87
C SER A 421 29.27 0.33 30.52
N PHE A 422 28.33 -0.32 29.82
CA PHE A 422 27.01 -0.62 30.36
C PHE A 422 27.11 -1.30 31.73
N ASN A 423 26.36 -0.78 32.69
CA ASN A 423 26.36 -1.30 34.06
C ASN A 423 24.95 -1.27 34.64
N SER A 424 24.40 -2.43 34.96
CA SER A 424 23.04 -2.56 35.49
C SER A 424 22.91 -2.06 36.94
N ALA A 425 24.02 -1.92 37.67
CA ALA A 425 24.03 -1.49 39.06
C ALA A 425 24.19 0.02 39.24
N LYS A 426 24.65 0.75 38.21
CA LYS A 426 24.86 2.20 38.28
C LYS A 426 24.89 2.85 36.91
N TRP A 427 24.47 4.10 36.86
CA TRP A 427 24.61 4.95 35.68
C TRP A 427 25.98 5.67 35.68
N TRP A 428 26.29 6.45 34.62
CA TRP A 428 27.61 7.08 34.46
C TRP A 428 27.94 8.10 35.55
N ASP A 429 26.92 8.66 36.21
CA ASP A 429 27.06 9.54 37.38
C ASP A 429 27.54 8.81 38.66
N GLN A 430 27.81 7.51 38.56
CA GLN A 430 28.22 6.61 39.64
C GLN A 430 27.18 6.40 40.74
N ARG A 431 25.93 6.85 40.54
CA ARG A 431 24.84 6.62 41.48
C ARG A 431 24.07 5.36 41.10
N ASP A 432 23.60 4.67 42.13
CA ASP A 432 22.66 3.57 41.96
C ASP A 432 21.23 4.09 42.15
N TRP A 433 20.54 4.36 41.04
CA TRP A 433 19.17 4.88 41.05
C TRP A 433 18.15 3.86 41.57
N ARG A 434 18.54 2.61 41.86
CA ARG A 434 17.69 1.62 42.54
C ARG A 434 17.62 1.87 44.04
N VAL A 435 18.64 2.54 44.59
CA VAL A 435 18.83 2.74 46.03
C VAL A 435 18.74 4.20 46.42
N THR A 436 19.38 5.09 45.66
CA THR A 436 19.42 6.54 45.92
C THR A 436 18.61 7.28 44.86
N ASN A 437 17.28 7.31 45.06
CA ASN A 437 16.36 8.00 44.17
C ASN A 437 15.29 8.82 44.92
N GLY A 438 14.51 9.62 44.19
CA GLY A 438 13.41 10.43 44.72
C GLY A 438 12.55 11.05 43.63
N MET A 439 11.41 11.63 44.02
CA MET A 439 10.40 12.16 43.09
C MET A 439 10.91 13.28 42.17
N GLY A 440 11.94 14.04 42.57
CA GLY A 440 12.55 15.09 41.73
C GLY A 440 13.66 14.60 40.79
N GLN A 441 14.04 13.32 40.87
CA GLN A 441 15.16 12.78 40.11
C GLN A 441 14.68 12.17 38.81
N GLN A 442 15.07 12.78 37.70
CA GLN A 442 14.77 12.35 36.34
C GLN A 442 15.99 12.54 35.45
N LEU A 443 16.06 11.78 34.38
CA LEU A 443 17.05 11.95 33.32
C LEU A 443 16.35 12.35 32.03
N ASN A 444 16.73 13.49 31.45
CA ASN A 444 16.21 13.94 30.16
C ASN A 444 17.33 13.95 29.12
N MET A 445 17.19 13.13 28.09
CA MET A 445 18.11 12.98 26.97
C MET A 445 17.43 13.33 25.63
N SER A 446 16.38 14.15 25.66
CA SER A 446 15.61 14.51 24.46
C SER A 446 16.49 15.18 23.39
N ASN A 447 17.55 15.87 23.81
CA ASN A 447 18.53 16.48 22.91
C ASN A 447 19.45 15.47 22.19
N ARG A 448 19.41 14.18 22.53
CA ARG A 448 20.17 13.11 21.88
C ARG A 448 19.36 12.28 20.90
N ILE A 449 18.07 12.55 20.76
CA ILE A 449 17.26 11.89 19.76
C ILE A 449 17.75 12.34 18.39
N THR A 450 18.00 11.38 17.51
CA THR A 450 18.24 11.65 16.09
C THR A 450 17.10 11.08 15.26
N THR A 451 16.88 11.65 14.07
CA THR A 451 15.90 11.14 13.08
C THR A 451 16.59 10.54 11.86
N THR A 452 17.93 10.52 11.85
CA THR A 452 18.72 9.91 10.79
C THR A 452 18.46 8.40 10.81
N PRO A 453 18.04 7.78 9.69
CA PRO A 453 17.82 6.34 9.66
C PRO A 453 19.11 5.55 9.96
N ILE A 454 18.98 4.50 10.76
CA ILE A 454 20.08 3.56 11.01
C ILE A 454 20.39 2.80 9.71
N ALA A 455 21.67 2.75 9.34
CA ALA A 455 22.12 1.98 8.19
C ALA A 455 21.68 0.50 8.32
N VAL A 456 21.18 -0.09 7.24
CA VAL A 456 20.65 -1.47 7.24
C VAL A 456 21.68 -2.48 7.78
N SER A 457 22.97 -2.29 7.47
CA SER A 457 24.06 -3.13 7.98
C SER A 457 24.22 -3.08 9.51
N GLU A 458 23.78 -1.99 10.15
CA GLU A 458 23.95 -1.74 11.59
C GLU A 458 22.68 -2.04 12.39
N GLN A 459 21.51 -2.16 11.77
CA GLN A 459 20.22 -2.37 12.45
C GLN A 459 20.22 -3.58 13.39
N HIS A 460 21.03 -4.60 13.12
CA HIS A 460 21.18 -5.77 14.00
C HIS A 460 21.68 -5.44 15.42
N LYS A 461 22.35 -4.29 15.60
CA LYS A 461 22.85 -3.78 16.89
C LYS A 461 21.76 -3.11 17.73
N TYR A 462 20.63 -2.78 17.11
CA TYR A 462 19.54 -2.04 17.76
C TYR A 462 18.33 -2.94 18.02
N PHE A 463 17.47 -2.53 18.93
CA PHE A 463 16.12 -3.04 19.10
C PHE A 463 15.13 -1.88 19.00
N TYR A 464 13.92 -2.18 18.55
CA TYR A 464 12.86 -1.18 18.35
C TYR A 464 11.83 -1.27 19.45
N LEU A 465 11.46 -0.10 19.99
CA LEU A 465 10.29 0.06 20.85
C LEU A 465 9.23 0.86 20.08
N PRO A 466 8.06 0.27 19.77
CA PRO A 466 6.98 1.03 19.17
C PRO A 466 6.48 2.09 20.17
N ALA A 467 6.04 3.24 19.66
CA ALA A 467 5.38 4.28 20.45
C ALA A 467 3.96 3.81 20.82
N ILE A 468 3.91 2.83 21.71
CA ILE A 468 2.71 2.30 22.31
C ILE A 468 2.58 2.93 23.69
N GLU A 469 1.48 3.64 23.84
CA GLU A 469 1.28 4.62 24.88
C GLU A 469 0.75 4.07 26.20
N ASN A 470 0.44 5.02 27.07
CA ASN A 470 -0.05 4.88 28.42
C ASN A 470 -1.57 4.63 28.48
N MET A 471 -1.99 3.63 29.24
CA MET A 471 -3.38 3.33 29.57
C MET A 471 -3.78 3.99 30.89
N ASP A 472 -3.99 5.31 30.92
CA ASP A 472 -4.50 6.01 32.11
C ASP A 472 -6.03 5.92 32.17
N ARG A 473 -6.55 5.38 33.27
CA ARG A 473 -8.01 5.21 33.51
C ARG A 473 -8.75 4.63 32.30
N GLY A 474 -8.12 3.64 31.66
CA GLY A 474 -8.65 2.94 30.49
C GLY A 474 -8.60 3.70 29.15
N ASN A 475 -8.06 4.92 29.11
CA ASN A 475 -7.87 5.68 27.86
C ASN A 475 -6.72 5.09 27.04
N TRP A 476 -6.89 5.09 25.71
CA TRP A 476 -5.84 4.77 24.76
C TRP A 476 -5.76 5.88 23.71
N ALA A 477 -5.12 7.00 24.07
CA ALA A 477 -4.73 8.08 23.13
C ALA A 477 -3.64 9.02 23.67
N PRO A 478 -2.71 9.56 22.83
CA PRO A 478 -2.50 9.25 21.40
C PRO A 478 -1.49 8.10 21.07
N VAL A 479 -1.96 7.06 20.36
CA VAL A 479 -1.13 5.93 19.88
C VAL A 479 -0.16 6.37 18.77
N GLY A 480 1.09 5.88 18.79
CA GLY A 480 2.10 6.21 17.79
C GLY A 480 2.85 7.51 18.06
N VAL A 481 2.48 8.24 19.12
CA VAL A 481 3.13 9.49 19.53
C VAL A 481 4.06 9.27 20.71
N TYR A 482 3.59 8.59 21.75
CA TYR A 482 4.35 8.31 22.97
C TYR A 482 4.56 6.82 23.18
N GLY A 483 5.76 6.44 23.61
CA GLY A 483 6.05 5.13 24.19
C GLY A 483 6.27 5.24 25.68
N THR A 484 5.59 4.40 26.46
CA THR A 484 5.74 4.36 27.93
C THR A 484 6.02 2.94 28.41
N TYR A 485 7.17 2.74 29.06
CA TYR A 485 7.68 1.43 29.45
C TYR A 485 8.14 1.44 30.90
N TRP A 486 7.52 0.60 31.74
CA TRP A 486 7.87 0.51 33.15
C TRP A 486 9.31 0.03 33.34
N THR A 487 9.96 0.57 34.36
CA THR A 487 11.15 -0.05 34.96
C THR A 487 10.76 -0.95 36.12
N SER A 488 11.68 -1.79 36.59
CA SER A 488 11.54 -2.56 37.84
C SER A 488 11.79 -1.73 39.11
N THR A 489 12.08 -0.41 38.99
CA THR A 489 12.55 0.44 40.08
C THR A 489 11.45 1.37 40.63
N PRO A 490 11.07 1.26 41.92
CA PRO A 490 10.15 2.19 42.55
C PRO A 490 10.84 3.52 42.90
N ILE A 491 10.04 4.52 43.28
CA ILE A 491 10.54 5.67 44.05
C ILE A 491 10.67 5.30 45.53
N LYS A 492 11.83 5.59 46.13
CA LYS A 492 12.13 5.33 47.54
C LYS A 492 11.30 6.27 48.43
N GLY A 493 10.70 5.68 49.46
CA GLY A 493 9.86 6.42 50.41
C GLY A 493 8.49 6.83 49.88
N ASP A 494 8.13 6.43 48.65
CA ASP A 494 6.87 6.77 47.99
C ASP A 494 6.17 5.51 47.45
N ASN A 495 4.85 5.43 47.63
CA ASN A 495 4.03 4.28 47.22
C ASN A 495 3.11 4.57 46.01
N GLY A 496 3.17 5.78 45.46
CA GLY A 496 2.39 6.26 44.33
C GLY A 496 3.18 6.35 43.02
N PHE A 497 4.52 6.37 43.07
CA PHE A 497 5.37 6.56 41.89
C PHE A 497 6.42 5.46 41.69
N ALA A 498 6.75 5.20 40.43
CA ALA A 498 7.86 4.36 40.00
C ALA A 498 8.51 4.93 38.73
N TYR A 499 9.73 4.49 38.41
CA TYR A 499 10.40 4.95 37.21
C TYR A 499 9.83 4.30 35.94
N SER A 500 9.68 5.12 34.90
CA SER A 500 9.29 4.69 33.56
C SER A 500 10.14 5.39 32.51
N LEU A 501 10.36 4.72 31.39
CA LEU A 501 10.83 5.34 30.16
C LEU A 501 9.64 5.98 29.46
N VAL A 502 9.75 7.26 29.15
CA VAL A 502 8.81 7.97 28.29
C VAL A 502 9.57 8.52 27.10
N PHE A 503 9.14 8.18 25.89
CA PHE A 503 9.73 8.73 24.68
C PHE A 503 8.68 9.16 23.65
N ALA A 504 9.07 10.09 22.79
CA ALA A 504 8.38 10.54 21.59
C ALA A 504 9.43 11.11 20.62
N LYS A 505 9.01 11.67 19.48
CA LYS A 505 9.92 12.32 18.51
C LYS A 505 10.89 13.35 19.13
N ASN A 506 10.40 14.12 20.10
CA ASN A 506 11.15 15.21 20.76
C ASN A 506 11.24 15.05 22.28
N LEU A 507 10.98 13.83 22.79
CA LEU A 507 10.98 13.54 24.22
C LEU A 507 11.71 12.23 24.44
N LEU A 508 12.66 12.21 25.37
CA LEU A 508 13.32 10.97 25.80
C LEU A 508 13.74 11.14 27.25
N VAL A 509 12.96 10.55 28.16
CA VAL A 509 13.13 10.73 29.60
C VAL A 509 12.98 9.42 30.36
N VAL A 510 13.77 9.28 31.42
CA VAL A 510 13.50 8.33 32.51
C VAL A 510 13.06 9.15 33.71
N GLN A 511 11.82 8.98 34.12
CA GLN A 511 11.21 9.83 35.16
C GLN A 511 10.23 9.04 36.04
N PRO A 512 9.92 9.55 37.24
CA PRO A 512 8.80 9.05 38.03
C PRO A 512 7.47 9.21 37.29
N ARG A 513 6.64 8.17 37.32
CA ARG A 513 5.27 8.14 36.81
C ARG A 513 4.32 7.52 37.84
N TRP A 514 3.05 7.88 37.76
CA TRP A 514 2.03 7.36 38.65
C TRP A 514 1.84 5.85 38.43
N ARG A 515 1.93 5.07 39.50
CA ARG A 515 1.86 3.61 39.43
C ARG A 515 0.52 3.09 38.92
N PHE A 516 -0.57 3.85 39.06
CA PHE A 516 -1.89 3.47 38.56
C PHE A 516 -2.04 3.62 37.04
N GLU A 517 -1.08 4.27 36.38
CA GLU A 517 -1.09 4.35 34.92
C GLU A 517 -0.67 3.00 34.31
N GLY A 518 -1.22 2.66 33.15
CA GLY A 518 -0.84 1.44 32.46
C GLY A 518 0.29 1.66 31.46
N ASP A 519 1.52 1.33 31.83
CA ASP A 519 2.64 1.30 30.87
C ASP A 519 2.92 -0.12 30.39
N VAL A 520 3.64 -0.24 29.27
CA VAL A 520 4.10 -1.53 28.76
C VAL A 520 5.12 -2.11 29.74
N PHE A 521 4.99 -3.40 30.03
CA PHE A 521 5.96 -4.15 30.84
C PHE A 521 6.56 -5.28 29.99
N ARG A 522 7.89 -5.30 29.89
CA ARG A 522 8.63 -6.35 29.20
C ARG A 522 10.09 -6.29 29.58
N ALA A 523 10.75 -7.43 29.49
CA ALA A 523 12.19 -7.43 29.36
C ALA A 523 12.59 -6.71 28.06
N PHE A 524 13.69 -5.97 28.15
CA PHE A 524 14.42 -5.58 26.95
C PHE A 524 15.34 -6.74 26.57
N GLU A 525 16.05 -6.57 25.45
CA GLU A 525 16.99 -7.53 24.85
C GLU A 525 17.86 -8.35 25.81
#